data_AF-A0A3C1PQS7-F1
#
_entry.id   AF-A0A3C1PQS7-F1
#
_cell.length_a   1.000
_cell.length_b   1.000
_cell.length_c   1.000
_cell.angle_alpha   90.00
_cell.angle_beta   90.00
_cell.angle_gamma   90.00
#
_symmetry.space_group_name_H-M   'P 1'
#
loop_
_entity.id
_entity.type
_entity.pdbx_description
1 polymer ?
#
loop_
_entity_poly.entity_id
_entity_poly.type
_entity_poly.pdbx_seq_one_letter_code
_entity_poly.pdbx_strand_id
1 'polypeptide(L)' 'MNNFISKNNILMYDYISGKLVELSPAHAVIDAGGVGYSAFISLTSFAALNEQLTAKLYIHQSIREDAHLFFGFAHKS' A
#
# COMPACT_ATOMS: atom_id res chain seq x y z
N MET A 1 -14.40 -0.16 35.39
CA MET A 1 -14.84 -1.36 34.65
C MET A 1 -15.34 -0.89 33.29
N ASN A 2 -14.54 -1.12 32.25
CA ASN A 2 -14.89 -1.23 30.81
C ASN A 2 -13.66 -0.82 29.99
N ASN A 3 -12.70 -1.74 29.98
CA ASN A 3 -11.68 -1.83 28.94
C ASN A 3 -12.42 -2.11 27.62
N PHE A 4 -12.80 -1.06 26.90
CA PHE A 4 -13.09 -1.17 25.48
C PHE A 4 -11.77 -1.45 24.79
N ILE A 5 -11.49 -2.74 24.65
CA ILE A 5 -10.64 -3.39 23.65
C ILE A 5 -9.99 -2.36 22.72
N SER A 6 -8.68 -2.15 22.92
CA SER A 6 -7.80 -1.54 21.92
C SER A 6 -8.24 -2.06 20.56
N LYS A 7 -8.76 -1.19 19.69
CA LYS A 7 -9.13 -1.57 18.32
C LYS A 7 -7.87 -2.18 17.70
N ASN A 8 -7.78 -3.50 17.69
CA ASN A 8 -6.89 -4.21 16.80
C ASN A 8 -7.37 -3.79 15.41
N ASN A 9 -6.65 -2.86 14.77
CA ASN A 9 -6.88 -2.54 13.37
C ASN A 9 -6.52 -3.80 12.58
N ILE A 10 -7.52 -4.64 12.31
CA ILE A 10 -7.35 -5.81 11.46
C ILE A 10 -7.24 -5.29 10.03
N LEU A 11 -6.01 -5.07 9.57
CA LEU A 11 -5.72 -4.76 8.17
C LEU A 11 -5.83 -6.05 7.36
N MET A 12 -6.63 -6.05 6.30
CA MET A 12 -6.74 -7.22 5.40
C MET A 12 -5.46 -7.47 4.60
N TYR A 13 -4.70 -6.41 4.33
CA TYR A 13 -3.45 -6.40 3.60
C TYR A 13 -2.45 -5.58 4.40
N ASP A 14 -1.36 -6.23 4.82
CA ASP A 14 -0.27 -5.58 5.55
C ASP A 14 0.80 -5.05 4.58
N TYR A 15 1.01 -5.78 3.48
CA TYR A 15 1.83 -5.36 2.36
C TYR A 15 1.40 -6.09 1.08
N ILE A 16 1.83 -5.57 -0.06
CA ILE A 16 1.72 -6.22 -1.37
C ILE A 16 3.12 -6.23 -1.98
N SER A 17 3.52 -7.37 -2.56
CA SER A 17 4.84 -7.52 -3.15
C SER A 17 4.77 -8.23 -4.50
N GLY A 18 5.53 -7.73 -5.47
CA GLY A 18 5.48 -8.21 -6.84
C GLY A 18 6.22 -7.28 -7.80
N LYS A 19 5.88 -7.37 -9.09
CA LYS A 19 6.48 -6.54 -10.14
C LYS A 19 5.93 -5.12 -10.05
N LEU A 20 6.80 -4.12 -10.08
CA LEU A 20 6.40 -2.73 -10.21
C LEU A 20 6.07 -2.46 -11.68
N VAL A 21 4.79 -2.35 -12.00
CA VAL A 21 4.32 -2.23 -13.40
C VAL A 21 4.00 -0.79 -13.79
N GLU A 22 3.71 0.06 -12.81
CA GLU A 22 3.52 1.50 -13.00
C GLU A 22 4.06 2.26 -11.79
N LEU A 23 4.72 3.38 -12.04
CA LEU A 23 5.22 4.27 -11.00
C LEU A 23 5.04 5.73 -11.43
N SER A 24 4.33 6.50 -10.61
CA SER A 24 4.18 7.94 -10.73
C SER A 24 4.46 8.61 -9.39
N PRO A 25 4.70 9.93 -9.35
CA PRO A 25 4.88 10.66 -8.08
C PRO A 25 3.70 10.55 -7.10
N ALA A 26 2.50 10.19 -7.57
CA ALA A 26 1.28 10.10 -6.76
C ALA A 26 0.81 8.66 -6.50
N HIS A 27 1.20 7.68 -7.32
CA HIS A 27 0.75 6.29 -7.19
C HIS A 27 1.76 5.28 -7.73
N ALA A 28 1.64 4.04 -7.29
CA ALA A 28 2.36 2.88 -7.81
C ALA A 28 1.39 1.72 -8.02
N VAL A 29 1.68 0.87 -9.01
CA VAL A 29 0.94 -0.37 -9.26
C VAL A 29 1.88 -1.57 -9.12
N ILE A 30 1.52 -2.49 -8.23
CA ILE A 30 2.21 -3.77 -8.07
C ILE A 30 1.38 -4.88 -8.72
N ASP A 31 1.96 -5.58 -9.69
CA ASP A 31 1.42 -6.86 -10.16
C ASP A 31 1.91 -7.97 -9.22
N ALA A 32 0.97 -8.55 -8.48
CA ALA A 32 1.19 -9.72 -7.63
C ALA A 32 0.33 -10.88 -8.10
N GLY A 33 0.94 -11.83 -8.82
CA GLY A 33 0.27 -13.04 -9.30
C GLY A 33 -0.75 -12.79 -10.42
N GLY A 34 -0.58 -11.75 -11.24
CA GLY A 34 -1.49 -11.37 -12.32
C GLY A 34 -2.60 -10.42 -11.88
N VAL A 35 -2.57 -9.92 -10.64
CA VAL A 35 -3.51 -8.91 -10.11
C VAL A 35 -2.76 -7.61 -9.88
N GLY A 36 -3.21 -6.53 -10.53
CA GLY A 36 -2.65 -5.19 -10.38
C GLY A 36 -3.25 -4.45 -9.18
N TYR A 37 -2.40 -4.12 -8.21
CA TYR A 37 -2.79 -3.38 -7.01
C TYR A 37 -2.27 -1.94 -7.09
N SER A 38 -3.19 -0.99 -7.27
CA SER A 38 -2.88 0.44 -7.26
C SER A 38 -2.88 1.00 -5.83
N ALA A 39 -1.86 1.76 -5.47
CA ALA A 39 -1.76 2.45 -4.20
C ALA A 39 -1.27 3.89 -4.39
N PHE A 40 -1.86 4.84 -3.68
CA PHE A 40 -1.34 6.19 -3.54
C PHE A 40 -0.03 6.16 -2.74
N ILE A 41 0.97 6.93 -3.16
CA ILE A 41 2.28 6.96 -2.50
C ILE A 41 2.72 8.41 -2.25
N SER A 42 3.70 8.57 -1.37
CA SER A 42 4.40 9.84 -1.17
C SER A 42 5.58 9.99 -2.15
N LEU A 43 6.06 11.23 -2.33
CA LEU A 43 7.30 11.48 -3.09
C LEU A 43 8.51 10.71 -2.53
N THR A 44 8.56 10.52 -1.21
CA THR A 44 9.62 9.71 -0.57
C THR A 44 9.55 8.25 -1.01
N SER A 45 8.35 7.67 -1.05
CA SER A 45 8.16 6.30 -1.53
C SER A 45 8.41 6.20 -3.03
N PHE A 46 7.99 7.19 -3.82
CA PHE A 46 8.31 7.25 -5.24
C PHE A 46 9.83 7.23 -5.48
N ALA A 47 10.58 8.08 -4.79
CA ALA A 47 12.04 8.13 -4.93
C ALA A 47 12.71 6.80 -4.55
N ALA A 48 12.21 6.12 -3.51
CA ALA A 48 12.73 4.81 -3.10
C ALA A 48 12.40 3.67 -4.08
N LEU A 49 11.31 3.80 -4.83
CA LEU A 49 10.85 2.80 -5.81
C LEU A 49 11.36 3.07 -7.22
N ASN A 50 11.88 4.26 -7.48
CA ASN A 50 12.40 4.61 -8.79
C ASN A 50 13.51 3.63 -9.20
N GLU A 51 13.53 3.27 -10.49
CA GLU A 51 14.46 2.28 -11.07
C GLU A 51 14.31 0.83 -10.55
N GLN A 52 13.34 0.53 -9.68
CA GLN A 52 13.07 -0.83 -9.23
C GLN A 52 12.17 -1.58 -10.21
N LEU A 53 12.47 -2.86 -10.46
CA LEU A 53 11.60 -3.76 -11.25
C LEU A 53 10.57 -4.49 -10.40
N THR A 54 10.85 -4.65 -9.11
CA THR A 54 9.99 -5.31 -8.12
C THR A 54 10.00 -4.53 -6.84
N ALA A 55 8.90 -4.54 -6.11
CA ALA A 55 8.79 -3.82 -4.84
C ALA A 55 7.93 -4.57 -3.83
N LYS A 56 8.10 -4.18 -2.56
CA LYS A 56 7.17 -4.48 -1.48
C LYS A 56 6.63 -3.15 -0.96
N LEU A 57 5.33 -2.93 -1.10
CA LEU A 57 4.63 -1.78 -0.56
C LEU A 57 3.89 -2.18 0.71
N TYR A 58 4.18 -1.51 1.82
CA TYR A 58 3.35 -1.60 3.02
C TYR A 58 2.04 -0.86 2.78
N ILE A 59 0.92 -1.48 3.13
CA ILE A 59 -0.40 -0.97 2.77
C ILE A 59 -1.14 -0.49 4.00
N HIS A 60 -1.62 0.75 3.93
CA HIS A 60 -2.70 1.24 4.76
C HIS A 60 -3.97 1.37 3.93
N GLN A 61 -5.09 0.87 4.44
CA GLN A 61 -6.35 0.85 3.71
C GLN A 61 -7.28 1.93 4.25
N SER A 62 -7.84 2.73 3.34
CA SER A 62 -8.97 3.59 3.64
C SER A 62 -10.19 3.04 2.92
N ILE A 63 -11.07 2.40 3.68
CA ILE A 63 -12.32 1.83 3.19
C ILE A 63 -13.44 2.78 3.60
N ARG A 64 -14.13 3.30 2.60
CA ARG A 64 -15.35 4.10 2.71
C ARG A 64 -16.46 3.39 1.93
N GLU A 65 -17.69 3.83 2.10
CA GLU A 65 -18.84 3.25 1.39
C GLU A 65 -18.72 3.35 -0.14
N ASP A 66 -18.03 4.38 -0.63
CA ASP A 66 -17.87 4.71 -2.04
C ASP A 66 -16.49 4.34 -2.62
N ALA A 67 -15.54 3.93 -1.78
CA ALA A 67 -14.14 3.80 -2.18
C ALA A 67 -13.33 2.81 -1.35
N HIS A 68 -12.50 2.02 -2.03
CA HIS A 68 -11.46 1.19 -1.44
C HIS A 68 -10.11 1.72 -1.90
N LEU A 69 -9.41 2.43 -1.03
CA LEU A 69 -8.15 3.08 -1.36
C LEU A 69 -6.99 2.43 -0.61
N PHE A 70 -5.89 2.22 -1.32
CA PHE A 70 -4.61 1.82 -0.71
C PHE A 70 -3.65 3.00 -0.68
N PHE A 71 -3.01 3.17 0.46
CA PHE A 71 -1.86 4.05 0.66
C PHE A 71 -0.63 3.18 0.87
N GLY A 72 0.32 3.28 -0.06
CA GLY A 72 1.53 2.49 -0.14
C GLY A 72 2.75 3.22 0.41
N PHE A 73 3.57 2.51 1.18
CA PHE A 73 4.83 3.02 1.72
C PHE A 73 5.98 2.08 1.36
N ALA A 74 7.12 2.64 0.92
CA ALA A 74 8.31 1.86 0.58
C ALA A 74 9.02 1.28 1.83
N HIS A 75 8.80 1.89 2.99
CA HIS A 75 9.37 1.47 4.27
C HIS A 75 8.27 1.32 5.32
N LYS A 76 8.49 0.39 6.26
CA LYS A 76 7.59 0.22 7.40
C LYS A 76 7.81 1.40 8.35
N SER A 77 6.72 2.07 8.72
CA SER A 77 6.73 3.09 9.78
C SER A 77 6.64 2.44 11.16
#